data_AF-A0A8H4W9T2-F1
#
_entry.id   AF-A0A8H4W9T2-F1
#
_cell.length_a   1.000
_cell.length_b   1.000
_cell.length_c   1.000
_cell.angle_alpha   90.00
_cell.angle_beta   90.00
_cell.angle_gamma   90.00
#
_symmetry.space_group_name_H-M   'P 1'
#
loop_
_entity.id
_entity.type
_entity.pdbx_description
1 polymer ?
#
loop_
_entity_poly.entity_id
_entity_poly.type
_entity_poly.pdbx_seq_one_letter_code
_entity_poly.pdbx_strand_id
1 'polypeptide(L)'
;MDSITDVVVIGGGPAGLSAALSIYRFNHSVKIFDFDNNAPHYENPTRLTPGFEGKTLNEIRATCWAELQPSGLISYENTLIRDVQRSEDGLFQLVDNENQKWLGKTLLIATGARDVMLEIDGYKECFAKTILPCVFTFGYERRSGVIPSAGLLAQGMLALPPIASILVADTLKFAPSVTVYTNGSQPELDCVLNSQFGSDAVKIDDRKITSLRSNNSADVNAGITLSFTEGDCCVERFIVHKPTVEVDLPFASSLGLKMAPSGEIEVSPPSYRTSVEKVYAAGDCAGQARIHTSFSIAFSPPNDPAPLKYEQAGQLFSTVASSTCCVNGVLTDGNSTGEFRDLNGISTYLVSPPRSEDNSRDTAILYLTDIYGVQQVNNRLLADSFARAGYYVVQPDLFGGDPVPPNTQSNSSSNFNMTAWRGRHTTAIVDLIVNTTIASIRGELGFTKVAAVGYCFGGKHVVRFLASGKGLDAGFTAHPGGVVAAEWQGIASPLSIAFGEFDGSNTPAQRAAAEAIFQAKNAIYQTTLYSGAEHGFAIRTNLSDPRKKFAQEGAYFQALRWFDAWV
;
A
#
# COMPACT_ATOMS: atom_id res chain seq x y z
N MET A 1 -21.51 -36.00 -22.42
CA MET A 1 -21.60 -34.64 -21.86
C MET A 1 -20.51 -34.56 -20.83
N ASP A 2 -19.48 -33.78 -21.08
CA ASP A 2 -18.36 -33.66 -20.14
C ASP A 2 -18.87 -33.14 -18.80
N SER A 3 -18.43 -33.78 -17.72
CA SER A 3 -18.82 -33.44 -16.36
C SER A 3 -18.45 -31.99 -16.05
N ILE A 4 -19.39 -31.23 -15.50
CA ILE A 4 -19.16 -29.86 -15.01
C ILE A 4 -18.06 -29.90 -13.94
N THR A 5 -16.99 -29.14 -14.15
CA THR A 5 -15.87 -29.04 -13.21
C THR A 5 -16.14 -27.96 -12.17
N ASP A 6 -15.71 -28.13 -10.93
CA ASP A 6 -15.90 -27.10 -9.90
C ASP A 6 -15.05 -25.87 -10.18
N VAL A 7 -13.77 -26.06 -10.51
CA VAL A 7 -12.83 -24.99 -10.86
C VAL A 7 -12.10 -25.30 -12.16
N VAL A 8 -12.17 -24.38 -13.11
CA VAL A 8 -11.36 -24.41 -14.34
C VAL A 8 -10.22 -23.40 -14.21
N VAL A 9 -9.00 -23.84 -14.48
CA VAL A 9 -7.77 -23.05 -14.31
C VAL A 9 -7.10 -22.87 -15.66
N ILE A 10 -6.89 -21.63 -16.09
CA ILE A 10 -6.15 -21.32 -17.32
C ILE A 10 -4.72 -20.94 -16.94
N GLY A 11 -3.79 -21.88 -17.10
CA GLY A 11 -2.36 -21.75 -16.81
C GLY A 11 -1.87 -22.84 -15.86
N GLY A 12 -0.93 -23.67 -16.34
CA GLY A 12 -0.31 -24.76 -15.58
C GLY A 12 1.06 -24.43 -15.00
N GLY A 13 1.34 -23.14 -14.81
CA GLY A 13 2.51 -22.65 -14.10
C GLY A 13 2.38 -22.76 -12.57
N PRO A 14 3.38 -22.26 -11.80
CA PRO A 14 3.38 -22.35 -10.34
C PRO A 14 2.11 -21.81 -9.67
N ALA A 15 1.52 -20.72 -10.18
CA ALA A 15 0.30 -20.14 -9.64
C ALA A 15 -0.92 -21.08 -9.78
N GLY A 16 -1.14 -21.62 -10.99
CA GLY A 16 -2.25 -22.54 -11.26
C GLY A 16 -2.10 -23.88 -10.52
N LEU A 17 -0.87 -24.43 -10.48
CA LEU A 17 -0.58 -25.66 -9.76
C LEU A 17 -0.72 -25.48 -8.23
N SER A 18 -0.26 -24.35 -7.68
CA SER A 18 -0.43 -24.03 -6.25
C SER A 18 -1.90 -23.85 -5.87
N ALA A 19 -2.69 -23.22 -6.73
CA ALA A 19 -4.14 -23.11 -6.53
C ALA A 19 -4.80 -24.50 -6.57
N ALA A 20 -4.46 -25.33 -7.56
CA ALA A 20 -4.96 -26.70 -7.64
C ALA A 20 -4.63 -27.51 -6.38
N LEU A 21 -3.40 -27.41 -5.85
CA LEU A 21 -2.96 -28.02 -4.59
C LEU A 21 -3.83 -27.61 -3.40
N SER A 22 -4.34 -26.39 -3.39
CA SER A 22 -5.23 -25.91 -2.33
C SER A 22 -6.66 -26.39 -2.55
N ILE A 23 -7.18 -26.28 -3.78
CA ILE A 23 -8.58 -26.58 -4.13
C ILE A 23 -8.92 -28.06 -3.93
N TYR A 24 -8.06 -28.98 -4.36
CA TYR A 24 -8.37 -30.42 -4.28
C TYR A 24 -8.53 -30.89 -2.82
N ARG A 25 -7.87 -30.23 -1.87
CA ARG A 25 -7.95 -30.55 -0.44
C ARG A 25 -9.31 -30.20 0.17
N PHE A 26 -10.11 -29.37 -0.52
CA PHE A 26 -11.51 -29.11 -0.20
C PHE A 26 -12.46 -30.02 -1.02
N ASN A 27 -11.94 -31.09 -1.62
CA ASN A 27 -12.71 -32.08 -2.38
C ASN A 27 -13.42 -31.51 -3.62
N HIS A 28 -12.81 -30.49 -4.24
CA HIS A 28 -13.29 -29.89 -5.48
C HIS A 28 -12.53 -30.43 -6.68
N SER A 29 -13.27 -30.67 -7.77
CA SER A 29 -12.69 -31.05 -9.06
C SER A 29 -12.03 -29.85 -9.74
N VAL A 30 -10.82 -30.05 -10.29
CA VAL A 30 -10.08 -29.02 -11.02
C VAL A 30 -9.68 -29.53 -12.39
N LYS A 31 -9.88 -28.70 -13.42
CA LYS A 31 -9.33 -28.93 -14.75
C LYS A 31 -8.38 -27.78 -15.09
N ILE A 32 -7.12 -28.12 -15.30
CA ILE A 32 -6.06 -27.19 -15.66
C ILE A 32 -5.89 -27.22 -17.18
N PHE A 33 -5.97 -26.05 -17.82
CA PHE A 33 -5.68 -25.84 -19.22
C PHE A 33 -4.35 -25.13 -19.32
N ASP A 34 -3.41 -25.68 -20.06
CA ASP A 34 -2.11 -25.07 -20.24
C ASP A 34 -1.62 -25.33 -21.65
N PHE A 35 -0.88 -24.40 -22.22
CA PHE A 35 -0.34 -24.52 -23.56
C PHE A 35 1.14 -24.18 -23.50
N ASP A 36 1.99 -25.10 -24.00
CA ASP A 36 3.44 -25.08 -23.81
C ASP A 36 4.14 -23.80 -24.31
N ASN A 37 3.45 -22.94 -25.07
CA ASN A 37 3.97 -21.66 -25.55
C ASN A 37 3.88 -20.49 -24.54
N ASN A 38 3.35 -20.70 -23.33
CA ASN A 38 3.30 -19.70 -22.24
C ASN A 38 4.49 -19.78 -21.27
N ALA A 39 5.48 -20.65 -21.53
CA ALA A 39 6.74 -20.64 -20.77
C ALA A 39 7.49 -19.31 -20.99
N PRO A 40 8.26 -18.82 -20.00
CA PRO A 40 9.14 -17.68 -20.23
C PRO A 40 10.03 -17.94 -21.44
N HIS A 41 10.32 -16.89 -22.23
CA HIS A 41 11.09 -16.97 -23.47
C HIS A 41 12.54 -17.49 -23.32
N TYR A 42 12.92 -17.90 -22.11
CA TYR A 42 14.25 -18.35 -21.75
C TYR A 42 14.17 -19.52 -20.74
N GLU A 43 15.02 -20.52 -20.95
CA GLU A 43 15.21 -21.61 -20.01
C GLU A 43 16.33 -21.22 -19.04
N ASN A 44 15.95 -20.88 -17.81
CA ASN A 44 16.90 -20.70 -16.71
C ASN A 44 16.44 -21.51 -15.50
N PRO A 45 17.38 -22.02 -14.69
CA PRO A 45 17.01 -22.70 -13.47
C PRO A 45 16.44 -21.69 -12.47
N THR A 46 15.37 -22.09 -11.79
CA THR A 46 14.65 -21.30 -10.81
C THR A 46 15.55 -20.96 -9.62
N ARG A 47 15.31 -19.81 -9.02
CA ARG A 47 15.96 -19.31 -7.80
C ARG A 47 14.93 -18.75 -6.85
N LEU A 48 15.26 -18.71 -5.56
CA LEU A 48 14.43 -18.12 -4.50
C LEU A 48 13.16 -18.92 -4.19
N THR A 49 13.02 -20.14 -4.71
CA THR A 49 11.89 -21.03 -4.41
C THR A 49 12.35 -22.13 -3.46
N PRO A 50 11.96 -22.09 -2.16
CA PRO A 50 12.34 -23.11 -1.21
C PRO A 50 12.00 -24.53 -1.71
N GLY A 51 12.95 -25.45 -1.62
CA GLY A 51 12.81 -26.83 -2.13
C GLY A 51 13.09 -27.01 -3.63
N PHE A 52 13.14 -25.93 -4.41
CA PHE A 52 13.32 -25.97 -5.87
C PHE A 52 14.50 -25.13 -6.38
N GLU A 53 15.44 -24.78 -5.51
CA GLU A 53 16.65 -24.03 -5.88
C GLU A 53 17.44 -24.80 -6.96
N GLY A 54 17.71 -24.15 -8.09
CA GLY A 54 18.43 -24.77 -9.20
C GLY A 54 17.59 -25.61 -10.15
N LYS A 55 16.29 -25.79 -9.88
CA LYS A 55 15.39 -26.62 -10.70
C LYS A 55 14.81 -25.86 -11.89
N THR A 56 14.68 -26.53 -13.02
CA THR A 56 13.97 -26.01 -14.19
C THR A 56 12.47 -25.90 -13.90
N LEU A 57 11.77 -25.02 -14.62
CA LEU A 57 10.31 -24.91 -14.49
C LEU A 57 9.60 -26.23 -14.82
N ASN A 58 10.12 -27.00 -15.77
CA ASN A 58 9.58 -28.31 -16.12
C ASN A 58 9.74 -29.33 -14.98
N GLU A 59 10.87 -29.34 -14.26
CA GLU A 59 11.04 -30.16 -13.05
C GLU A 59 10.07 -29.77 -11.94
N ILE A 60 9.83 -28.46 -11.74
CA ILE A 60 8.85 -27.95 -10.76
C ILE A 60 7.44 -28.40 -11.16
N ARG A 61 7.04 -28.17 -12.41
CA ARG A 61 5.73 -28.57 -12.94
C ARG A 61 5.52 -30.08 -12.79
N ALA A 62 6.51 -30.89 -13.16
CA ALA A 62 6.43 -32.35 -13.04
C ALA A 62 6.29 -32.81 -11.59
N THR A 63 6.99 -32.16 -10.66
CA THR A 63 6.91 -32.47 -9.23
C THR A 63 5.53 -32.13 -8.66
N CYS A 64 5.05 -30.90 -8.86
CA CYS A 64 3.72 -30.49 -8.42
C CYS A 64 2.61 -31.34 -9.07
N TRP A 65 2.78 -31.73 -10.34
CA TRP A 65 1.84 -32.61 -11.02
C TRP A 65 1.79 -34.00 -10.37
N ALA A 66 2.95 -34.58 -10.05
CA ALA A 66 3.03 -35.86 -9.35
C ALA A 66 2.35 -35.84 -7.97
N GLU A 67 2.33 -34.69 -7.28
CA GLU A 67 1.61 -34.50 -6.02
C GLU A 67 0.08 -34.44 -6.20
N LEU A 68 -0.40 -33.89 -7.32
CA LEU A 68 -1.82 -33.72 -7.62
C LEU A 68 -2.47 -35.01 -8.14
N GLN A 69 -1.72 -35.79 -8.93
CA GLN A 69 -2.21 -37.00 -9.62
C GLN A 69 -2.95 -38.00 -8.70
N PRO A 70 -2.45 -38.36 -7.50
CA PRO A 70 -3.10 -39.35 -6.64
C PRO A 70 -4.49 -38.95 -6.12
N SER A 71 -4.85 -37.66 -6.18
CA SER A 71 -6.15 -37.19 -5.70
C SER A 71 -7.34 -37.70 -6.53
N GLY A 72 -7.14 -37.98 -7.82
CA GLY A 72 -8.21 -38.28 -8.78
C GLY A 72 -9.17 -37.11 -9.05
N LEU A 73 -8.98 -35.94 -8.43
CA LEU A 73 -9.83 -34.76 -8.56
C LEU A 73 -9.31 -33.77 -9.61
N ILE A 74 -8.09 -33.98 -10.10
CA ILE A 74 -7.38 -33.04 -10.96
C ILE A 74 -7.15 -33.65 -12.33
N SER A 75 -7.54 -32.90 -13.36
CA SER A 75 -7.32 -33.23 -14.76
C SER A 75 -6.56 -32.10 -15.45
N TYR A 76 -5.85 -32.43 -16.53
CA TYR A 76 -5.02 -31.49 -17.28
C TYR A 76 -5.31 -31.64 -18.77
N GLU A 77 -5.36 -30.51 -19.46
CA GLU A 77 -5.57 -30.42 -20.90
C GLU A 77 -4.46 -29.55 -21.51
N ASN A 78 -3.73 -30.09 -22.49
CA ASN A 78 -2.69 -29.34 -23.20
C ASN A 78 -3.32 -28.57 -24.37
N THR A 79 -3.99 -27.46 -24.10
CA THR A 79 -4.70 -26.68 -25.11
C THR A 79 -4.72 -25.19 -24.77
N LEU A 80 -4.86 -24.37 -25.81
CA LEU A 80 -4.88 -22.91 -25.67
C LEU A 80 -6.32 -22.39 -25.66
N ILE A 81 -6.78 -21.96 -24.49
CA ILE A 81 -8.09 -21.31 -24.34
C ILE A 81 -8.08 -19.95 -25.06
N ARG A 82 -9.01 -19.77 -26.00
CA ARG A 82 -9.15 -18.55 -26.82
C ARG A 82 -10.34 -17.71 -26.44
N ASP A 83 -11.39 -18.33 -25.91
CA ASP A 83 -12.58 -17.61 -25.49
C ASP A 83 -13.14 -18.18 -24.19
N VAL A 84 -13.77 -17.30 -23.41
CA VAL A 84 -14.46 -17.64 -22.17
C VAL A 84 -15.74 -16.84 -22.07
N GLN A 85 -16.86 -17.53 -21.92
CA GLN A 85 -18.18 -16.92 -21.82
C GLN A 85 -18.90 -17.38 -20.56
N ARG A 86 -19.71 -16.51 -19.95
CA ARG A 86 -20.60 -16.88 -18.86
C ARG A 86 -21.95 -17.30 -19.45
N SER A 87 -22.38 -18.54 -19.22
CA SER A 87 -23.68 -19.05 -19.67
C SER A 87 -24.84 -18.53 -18.81
N GLU A 88 -26.07 -18.68 -19.30
CA GLU A 88 -27.29 -18.21 -18.63
C GLU A 88 -27.51 -18.80 -17.23
N ASP A 89 -27.06 -20.05 -17.02
CA ASP A 89 -27.09 -20.75 -15.73
C ASP A 89 -25.94 -20.35 -14.79
N GLY A 90 -25.09 -19.41 -15.22
CA GLY A 90 -24.00 -18.84 -14.43
C GLY A 90 -22.71 -19.67 -14.41
N LEU A 91 -22.59 -20.70 -15.26
CA LEU A 91 -21.34 -21.43 -15.49
C LEU A 91 -20.40 -20.65 -16.42
N PHE A 92 -19.13 -21.04 -16.44
CA PHE A 92 -18.13 -20.57 -17.39
C PHE A 92 -17.90 -21.63 -18.46
N GLN A 93 -18.11 -21.24 -19.71
CA GLN A 93 -17.79 -22.05 -20.88
C GLN A 93 -16.45 -21.59 -21.46
N LEU A 94 -15.47 -22.49 -21.47
CA LEU A 94 -14.15 -22.27 -22.06
C LEU A 94 -14.14 -22.87 -23.46
N VAL A 95 -13.56 -22.15 -24.42
CA VAL A 95 -13.39 -22.59 -25.80
C VAL A 95 -11.91 -22.49 -26.17
N ASP A 96 -11.35 -23.57 -26.68
CA ASP A 96 -9.96 -23.59 -27.13
C ASP A 96 -9.78 -23.22 -28.61
N ASN A 97 -8.53 -23.28 -29.07
CA ASN A 97 -8.13 -23.05 -30.46
C ASN A 97 -8.65 -24.10 -31.45
N GLU A 98 -9.17 -25.23 -30.98
CA GLU A 98 -9.78 -26.29 -31.81
C GLU A 98 -11.32 -26.28 -31.74
N ASN A 99 -11.91 -25.29 -31.05
CA ASN A 99 -13.35 -25.17 -30.76
C ASN A 99 -13.91 -26.26 -29.83
N GLN A 100 -13.05 -26.96 -29.09
CA GLN A 100 -13.48 -27.82 -28.00
C GLN A 100 -13.99 -26.97 -26.83
N LYS A 101 -14.89 -27.56 -26.03
CA LYS A 101 -15.66 -26.81 -25.02
C LYS A 101 -15.65 -27.51 -23.67
N TRP A 102 -15.49 -26.73 -22.61
CA TRP A 102 -15.58 -27.20 -21.23
C TRP A 102 -16.43 -26.27 -20.38
N LEU A 103 -17.04 -26.82 -19.33
CA LEU A 103 -17.87 -26.08 -18.38
C LEU A 103 -17.26 -26.13 -16.97
N GLY A 104 -17.19 -24.98 -16.33
CA GLY A 104 -16.72 -24.80 -14.96
C GLY A 104 -17.65 -23.93 -14.13
N LYS A 105 -17.74 -24.16 -12.81
CA LYS A 105 -18.52 -23.29 -11.90
C LYS A 105 -17.77 -22.02 -11.52
N THR A 106 -16.43 -22.10 -11.47
CA THR A 106 -15.52 -21.03 -11.06
C THR A 106 -14.32 -21.01 -12.01
N LEU A 107 -13.85 -19.81 -12.36
CA LEU A 107 -12.69 -19.62 -13.23
C LEU A 107 -11.50 -19.05 -12.45
N LEU A 108 -10.32 -19.63 -12.62
CA LEU A 108 -9.04 -19.07 -12.20
C LEU A 108 -8.16 -18.80 -13.41
N ILE A 109 -7.68 -17.56 -13.54
CA ILE A 109 -6.74 -17.13 -14.58
C ILE A 109 -5.34 -17.09 -13.98
N ALA A 110 -4.44 -17.90 -14.51
CA ALA A 110 -3.05 -18.05 -14.06
C ALA A 110 -2.09 -18.09 -15.26
N THR A 111 -2.40 -17.32 -16.31
CA THR A 111 -1.73 -17.35 -17.61
C THR A 111 -0.31 -16.79 -17.61
N GLY A 112 0.09 -16.11 -16.52
CA GLY A 112 1.37 -15.42 -16.44
C GLY A 112 1.40 -14.15 -17.30
N ALA A 113 2.60 -13.74 -17.70
CA ALA A 113 2.81 -12.58 -18.55
C ALA A 113 4.04 -12.79 -19.45
N ARG A 114 4.11 -12.01 -20.52
CA ARG A 114 5.17 -12.06 -21.53
C ARG A 114 6.02 -10.81 -21.49
N ASP A 115 7.34 -10.98 -21.47
CA ASP A 115 8.29 -9.87 -21.61
C ASP A 115 8.27 -9.30 -23.04
N VAL A 116 8.12 -7.98 -23.15
CA VAL A 116 8.21 -7.22 -24.40
C VAL A 116 9.65 -6.75 -24.57
N MET A 117 10.41 -7.50 -25.38
CA MET A 117 11.83 -7.24 -25.62
C MET A 117 12.05 -5.87 -26.27
N LEU A 118 13.18 -5.23 -25.95
CA LEU A 118 13.56 -3.97 -26.61
C LEU A 118 14.03 -4.24 -28.05
N GLU A 119 13.69 -3.31 -28.95
CA GLU A 119 14.15 -3.27 -30.34
C GLU A 119 15.61 -2.77 -30.43
N ILE A 120 16.53 -3.48 -29.75
CA ILE A 120 17.98 -3.28 -29.84
C ILE A 120 18.58 -4.57 -30.40
N ASP A 121 19.40 -4.46 -31.44
CA ASP A 121 20.02 -5.61 -32.09
C ASP A 121 20.80 -6.47 -31.08
N GLY A 122 20.44 -7.75 -30.94
CA GLY A 122 21.05 -8.69 -29.99
C GLY A 122 20.47 -8.69 -28.57
N TYR A 123 19.49 -7.82 -28.26
CA TYR A 123 18.87 -7.77 -26.93
C TYR A 123 18.21 -9.10 -26.57
N LYS A 124 17.40 -9.67 -27.48
CA LYS A 124 16.66 -10.91 -27.25
C LYS A 124 17.59 -12.09 -26.99
N GLU A 125 18.70 -12.16 -27.72
CA GLU A 125 19.72 -13.21 -27.62
C GLU A 125 20.47 -13.15 -26.29
N CYS A 126 20.63 -11.94 -25.73
CA CYS A 126 21.30 -11.67 -24.45
C CYS A 126 20.35 -11.71 -23.25
N PHE A 127 19.03 -11.63 -23.47
CA PHE A 127 18.04 -11.58 -22.40
C PHE A 127 18.04 -12.84 -21.54
N ALA A 128 18.00 -12.64 -20.22
CA ALA A 128 18.16 -13.66 -19.18
C ALA A 128 19.45 -14.49 -19.28
N LYS A 129 20.44 -14.05 -20.07
CA LYS A 129 21.77 -14.68 -20.19
C LYS A 129 22.91 -13.74 -19.85
N THR A 130 22.87 -12.49 -20.27
CA THR A 130 23.84 -11.45 -19.87
C THR A 130 23.13 -10.12 -19.63
N ILE A 131 21.87 -10.01 -20.05
CA ILE A 131 20.91 -9.02 -19.57
C ILE A 131 20.05 -9.69 -18.50
N LEU A 132 20.16 -9.24 -17.25
CA LEU A 132 19.51 -9.81 -16.09
C LEU A 132 18.20 -9.05 -15.81
N PRO A 133 17.03 -9.71 -15.92
CA PRO A 133 15.75 -9.08 -15.57
C PRO A 133 15.59 -8.86 -14.05
N CYS A 134 16.35 -9.60 -13.24
CA CYS A 134 16.35 -9.47 -11.79
C CYS A 134 17.70 -9.92 -11.21
N VAL A 135 18.38 -9.03 -10.49
CA VAL A 135 19.66 -9.35 -9.86
C VAL A 135 19.53 -10.33 -8.68
N PHE A 136 18.34 -10.45 -8.08
CA PHE A 136 18.10 -11.46 -7.04
C PHE A 136 18.12 -12.89 -7.58
N THR A 137 17.64 -13.10 -8.81
CA THR A 137 17.55 -14.44 -9.42
C THR A 137 18.76 -14.79 -10.26
N PHE A 138 19.56 -13.80 -10.69
CA PHE A 138 20.70 -14.04 -11.59
C PHE A 138 22.04 -13.51 -11.09
N GLY A 139 22.04 -12.56 -10.14
CA GLY A 139 23.25 -11.83 -9.75
C GLY A 139 24.28 -12.69 -9.02
N TYR A 140 23.83 -13.64 -8.21
CA TYR A 140 24.72 -14.50 -7.42
C TYR A 140 25.70 -15.27 -8.30
N GLU A 141 25.23 -15.86 -9.41
CA GLU A 141 26.05 -16.59 -10.38
C GLU A 141 27.05 -15.69 -11.14
N ARG A 142 26.84 -14.37 -11.13
CA ARG A 142 27.69 -13.37 -11.81
C ARG A 142 28.72 -12.70 -10.92
N ARG A 143 28.73 -12.99 -9.63
CA ARG A 143 29.64 -12.34 -8.66
C ARG A 143 31.12 -12.55 -8.97
N SER A 144 31.47 -13.64 -9.65
CA SER A 144 32.86 -14.06 -9.92
C SER A 144 33.43 -13.55 -11.25
N GLY A 145 32.70 -12.71 -12.01
CA GLY A 145 33.22 -12.16 -13.27
C GLY A 145 34.48 -11.32 -13.06
N VAL A 146 35.37 -11.28 -14.05
CA VAL A 146 36.63 -10.49 -14.00
C VAL A 146 36.44 -9.03 -14.46
N ILE A 147 35.35 -8.73 -15.17
CA ILE A 147 35.06 -7.38 -15.68
C ILE A 147 34.58 -6.50 -14.51
N PRO A 148 35.21 -5.36 -14.20
CA PRO A 148 34.99 -4.61 -12.95
C PRO A 148 33.69 -3.78 -12.90
N SER A 149 33.01 -3.62 -14.03
CA SER A 149 31.76 -2.86 -14.14
C SER A 149 30.59 -3.75 -14.56
N ALA A 150 29.39 -3.38 -14.12
CA ALA A 150 28.13 -3.88 -14.65
C ALA A 150 27.28 -2.73 -15.20
N GLY A 151 26.36 -3.02 -16.10
CA GLY A 151 25.43 -2.04 -16.67
C GLY A 151 24.07 -2.03 -15.98
N LEU A 152 23.43 -0.87 -15.91
CA LEU A 152 21.98 -0.73 -15.71
C LEU A 152 21.41 -0.03 -16.94
N LEU A 153 20.48 -0.66 -17.66
CA LEU A 153 19.76 0.01 -18.74
C LEU A 153 18.55 0.75 -18.16
N ALA A 154 18.68 2.06 -17.97
CA ALA A 154 17.67 2.92 -17.38
C ALA A 154 16.65 3.36 -18.44
N GLN A 155 15.61 2.54 -18.65
CA GLN A 155 14.49 2.85 -19.53
C GLN A 155 13.13 2.70 -18.83
N GLY A 156 12.14 3.46 -19.28
CA GLY A 156 10.80 3.47 -18.69
C GLY A 156 10.84 3.76 -17.18
N MET A 157 10.19 2.92 -16.38
CA MET A 157 10.19 3.05 -14.92
C MET A 157 11.58 2.89 -14.28
N LEU A 158 12.50 2.18 -14.93
CA LEU A 158 13.87 1.97 -14.42
C LEU A 158 14.72 3.25 -14.49
N ALA A 159 14.27 4.25 -15.25
CA ALA A 159 14.89 5.58 -15.32
C ALA A 159 14.40 6.54 -14.23
N LEU A 160 13.40 6.15 -13.42
CA LEU A 160 12.96 6.98 -12.30
C LEU A 160 14.01 6.97 -11.19
N PRO A 161 14.45 8.13 -10.66
CA PRO A 161 15.53 8.21 -9.67
C PRO A 161 15.43 7.23 -8.49
N PRO A 162 14.29 7.08 -7.78
CA PRO A 162 14.22 6.15 -6.66
C PRO A 162 14.40 4.68 -7.08
N ILE A 163 13.91 4.29 -8.26
CA ILE A 163 14.03 2.93 -8.78
C ILE A 163 15.46 2.67 -9.25
N ALA A 164 16.04 3.60 -10.01
CA ALA A 164 17.42 3.52 -10.47
C ALA A 164 18.40 3.40 -9.27
N SER A 165 18.21 4.19 -8.21
CA SER A 165 19.02 4.11 -6.98
C SER A 165 18.98 2.72 -6.33
N ILE A 166 17.80 2.09 -6.23
CA ILE A 166 17.67 0.73 -5.68
C ILE A 166 18.41 -0.29 -6.55
N LEU A 167 18.21 -0.23 -7.87
CA LEU A 167 18.83 -1.17 -8.80
C LEU A 167 20.35 -1.01 -8.85
N VAL A 168 20.87 0.22 -8.79
CA VAL A 168 22.30 0.50 -8.67
C VAL A 168 22.85 -0.09 -7.37
N ALA A 169 22.21 0.17 -6.23
CA ALA A 169 22.64 -0.38 -4.95
C ALA A 169 22.66 -1.92 -4.93
N ASP A 170 21.66 -2.56 -5.54
CA ASP A 170 21.61 -4.02 -5.65
C ASP A 170 22.67 -4.55 -6.62
N THR A 171 22.94 -3.85 -7.71
CA THR A 171 23.95 -4.23 -8.70
C THR A 171 25.37 -4.13 -8.14
N LEU A 172 25.65 -3.11 -7.34
CA LEU A 172 26.95 -2.90 -6.66
C LEU A 172 27.33 -4.05 -5.71
N LYS A 173 26.37 -4.89 -5.30
CA LYS A 173 26.67 -6.11 -4.53
C LYS A 173 27.40 -7.18 -5.36
N PHE A 174 27.35 -7.08 -6.68
CA PHE A 174 27.88 -8.09 -7.61
C PHE A 174 28.94 -7.56 -8.58
N ALA A 175 29.15 -6.24 -8.64
CA ALA A 175 30.19 -5.59 -9.42
C ALA A 175 30.74 -4.35 -8.66
N PRO A 176 32.06 -4.09 -8.71
CA PRO A 176 32.67 -2.92 -8.05
C PRO A 176 32.13 -1.56 -8.51
N SER A 177 31.65 -1.46 -9.74
CA SER A 177 31.11 -0.22 -10.32
C SER A 177 29.92 -0.51 -11.23
N VAL A 178 29.07 0.50 -11.41
CA VAL A 178 27.88 0.42 -12.28
C VAL A 178 27.87 1.57 -13.28
N THR A 179 27.72 1.25 -14.56
CA THR A 179 27.42 2.22 -15.61
C THR A 179 25.92 2.23 -15.89
N VAL A 180 25.26 3.37 -15.71
CA VAL A 180 23.85 3.55 -16.01
C VAL A 180 23.71 4.07 -17.43
N TYR A 181 23.21 3.22 -18.31
CA TYR A 181 22.95 3.50 -19.71
C TYR A 181 21.55 4.06 -19.89
N THR A 182 21.43 5.28 -20.40
CA THR A 182 20.12 5.93 -20.62
C THR A 182 19.67 5.86 -22.08
N ASN A 183 20.52 5.34 -22.98
CA ASN A 183 20.22 5.10 -24.40
C ASN A 183 19.66 6.34 -25.13
N GLY A 184 20.32 7.48 -25.00
CA GLY A 184 19.92 8.74 -25.64
C GLY A 184 18.86 9.54 -24.89
N SER A 185 18.42 9.10 -23.70
CA SER A 185 17.55 9.89 -22.82
C SER A 185 18.39 10.60 -21.74
N GLN A 186 17.98 11.78 -21.29
CA GLN A 186 18.68 12.51 -20.21
C GLN A 186 17.79 12.68 -18.96
N PRO A 187 17.48 11.59 -18.23
CA PRO A 187 16.86 11.72 -16.92
C PRO A 187 17.86 12.34 -15.93
N GLU A 188 17.37 13.09 -14.93
CA GLU A 188 18.13 13.77 -13.86
C GLU A 188 18.87 12.79 -12.89
N LEU A 189 19.30 11.63 -13.39
CA LEU A 189 19.91 10.55 -12.63
C LEU A 189 21.34 10.88 -12.18
N ASP A 190 22.09 11.64 -12.96
CA ASP A 190 23.51 11.89 -12.70
C ASP A 190 23.72 12.55 -11.33
N CYS A 191 22.96 13.62 -11.04
CA CYS A 191 23.03 14.31 -9.76
C CYS A 191 22.65 13.38 -8.60
N VAL A 192 21.54 12.65 -8.73
CA VAL A 192 21.02 11.78 -7.67
C VAL A 192 21.98 10.62 -7.39
N LEU A 193 22.38 9.89 -8.42
CA LEU A 193 23.19 8.68 -8.27
C LEU A 193 24.62 9.00 -7.83
N ASN A 194 25.26 10.04 -8.39
CA ASN A 194 26.60 10.44 -7.95
C ASN A 194 26.59 10.98 -6.52
N SER A 195 25.54 11.71 -6.11
CA SER A 195 25.42 12.17 -4.72
C SER A 195 25.28 11.02 -3.72
N GLN A 196 24.65 9.92 -4.13
CA GLN A 196 24.37 8.79 -3.25
C GLN A 196 25.52 7.76 -3.20
N PHE A 197 26.17 7.49 -4.33
CA PHE A 197 27.16 6.41 -4.44
C PHE A 197 28.58 6.87 -4.78
N GLY A 198 28.75 8.11 -5.23
CA GLY A 198 30.02 8.67 -5.68
C GLY A 198 30.36 8.31 -7.14
N SER A 199 31.08 9.21 -7.80
CA SER A 199 31.47 9.10 -9.22
C SER A 199 32.44 7.96 -9.55
N ASP A 200 33.11 7.42 -8.52
CA ASP A 200 33.99 6.26 -8.69
C ASP A 200 33.19 4.94 -8.80
N ALA A 201 32.04 4.88 -8.13
CA ALA A 201 31.18 3.69 -8.11
C ALA A 201 30.11 3.71 -9.20
N VAL A 202 29.65 4.89 -9.62
CA VAL A 202 28.57 5.03 -10.61
C VAL A 202 28.98 5.99 -11.72
N LYS A 203 28.69 5.59 -12.96
CA LYS A 203 28.85 6.42 -14.16
C LYS A 203 27.54 6.49 -14.92
N ILE A 204 27.28 7.60 -15.61
CA ILE A 204 26.16 7.73 -16.53
C ILE A 204 26.71 7.72 -17.96
N ASP A 205 26.07 6.95 -18.84
CA ASP A 205 26.37 6.91 -20.27
C ASP A 205 25.08 7.12 -21.07
N ASP A 206 24.98 8.27 -21.73
CA ASP A 206 23.80 8.67 -22.49
C ASP A 206 23.89 8.34 -23.98
N ARG A 207 24.97 7.69 -24.42
CA ARG A 207 25.12 7.30 -25.82
C ARG A 207 24.02 6.31 -26.23
N LYS A 208 23.54 6.46 -27.46
CA LYS A 208 22.53 5.57 -28.04
C LYS A 208 23.17 4.22 -28.36
N ILE A 209 22.63 3.16 -27.77
CA ILE A 209 23.05 1.76 -27.98
C ILE A 209 22.49 1.28 -29.32
N THR A 210 23.37 0.72 -30.16
CA THR A 210 23.01 0.14 -31.46
C THR A 210 22.92 -1.38 -31.40
N SER A 211 23.80 -2.03 -30.63
CA SER A 211 23.79 -3.49 -30.49
C SER A 211 24.35 -3.98 -29.15
N LEU A 212 23.90 -5.19 -28.77
CA LEU A 212 24.31 -5.93 -27.59
C LEU A 212 24.78 -7.32 -28.00
N ARG A 213 25.93 -7.78 -27.49
CA ARG A 213 26.47 -9.12 -27.80
C ARG A 213 27.04 -9.78 -26.55
N SER A 214 26.63 -11.00 -26.26
CA SER A 214 27.33 -11.84 -25.28
C SER A 214 28.72 -12.18 -25.82
N ASN A 215 29.77 -11.97 -25.01
CA ASN A 215 31.15 -12.25 -25.44
C ASN A 215 31.41 -13.75 -25.58
N ASN A 216 30.66 -14.56 -24.83
CA ASN A 216 30.59 -16.01 -25.00
C ASN A 216 29.18 -16.46 -24.58
N SER A 217 28.47 -17.20 -25.43
CA SER A 217 27.14 -17.71 -25.09
C SER A 217 27.18 -18.90 -24.13
N ALA A 218 28.31 -19.59 -24.02
CA ALA A 218 28.51 -20.73 -23.14
C ALA A 218 29.08 -20.34 -21.76
N ASP A 219 29.71 -19.18 -21.65
CA ASP A 219 30.25 -18.65 -20.40
C ASP A 219 29.51 -17.38 -19.98
N VAL A 220 28.69 -17.54 -18.95
CA VAL A 220 27.91 -16.47 -18.31
C VAL A 220 28.78 -15.34 -17.73
N ASN A 221 30.07 -15.58 -17.47
CA ASN A 221 30.97 -14.58 -16.90
C ASN A 221 31.86 -13.88 -17.94
N ALA A 222 31.71 -14.21 -19.23
CA ALA A 222 32.48 -13.59 -20.31
C ALA A 222 32.08 -12.12 -20.57
N GLY A 223 30.95 -11.67 -20.03
CA GLY A 223 30.44 -10.31 -20.18
C GLY A 223 29.64 -10.08 -21.45
N ILE A 224 29.23 -8.84 -21.61
CA ILE A 224 28.41 -8.31 -22.70
C ILE A 224 29.10 -7.08 -23.29
N THR A 225 29.24 -7.06 -24.61
CA THR A 225 29.72 -5.90 -25.35
C THR A 225 28.54 -5.05 -25.80
N LEU A 226 28.61 -3.75 -25.53
CA LEU A 226 27.66 -2.76 -26.01
C LEU A 226 28.33 -1.94 -27.11
N SER A 227 27.64 -1.77 -28.24
CA SER A 227 28.05 -0.86 -29.31
C SER A 227 27.12 0.35 -29.33
N PHE A 228 27.67 1.50 -29.70
CA PHE A 228 26.97 2.78 -29.72
C PHE A 228 26.86 3.33 -31.15
N THR A 229 26.09 4.41 -31.32
CA THR A 229 26.06 5.16 -32.58
C THR A 229 27.41 5.83 -32.89
N GLU A 230 28.13 6.26 -31.86
CA GLU A 230 29.42 6.94 -31.95
C GLU A 230 30.34 6.56 -30.78
N GLY A 231 31.65 6.55 -31.04
CA GLY A 231 32.68 6.22 -30.05
C GLY A 231 32.95 4.72 -29.90
N ASP A 232 33.85 4.38 -28.98
CA ASP A 232 34.27 3.00 -28.73
C ASP A 232 33.19 2.19 -28.01
N CYS A 233 33.13 0.89 -28.33
CA CYS A 233 32.34 -0.09 -27.60
C CYS A 233 32.79 -0.18 -26.13
N CYS A 234 31.88 -0.61 -25.26
CA CYS A 234 32.21 -0.94 -23.88
C CYS A 234 31.87 -2.40 -23.56
N VAL A 235 32.50 -2.92 -22.51
CA VAL A 235 32.28 -4.28 -22.03
C VAL A 235 31.83 -4.21 -20.58
N GLU A 236 30.67 -4.80 -20.31
CA GLU A 236 30.11 -4.93 -18.97
C GLU A 236 30.06 -6.40 -18.54
N ARG A 237 30.13 -6.66 -17.24
CA ARG A 237 30.00 -8.02 -16.70
C ARG A 237 28.64 -8.61 -17.01
N PHE A 238 27.59 -7.80 -16.86
CA PHE A 238 26.21 -8.06 -17.23
C PHE A 238 25.48 -6.71 -17.28
N ILE A 239 24.29 -6.68 -17.86
CA ILE A 239 23.38 -5.53 -17.83
C ILE A 239 22.16 -5.89 -17.00
N VAL A 240 21.68 -4.99 -16.15
CA VAL A 240 20.39 -5.12 -15.48
C VAL A 240 19.35 -4.39 -16.30
N HIS A 241 18.28 -5.09 -16.70
CA HIS A 241 17.15 -4.49 -17.38
C HIS A 241 15.91 -5.38 -17.27
N LYS A 242 14.80 -4.80 -16.81
CA LYS A 242 13.49 -5.45 -16.78
C LYS A 242 12.59 -4.83 -17.87
N PRO A 243 12.25 -5.57 -18.94
CA PRO A 243 11.35 -5.06 -19.97
C PRO A 243 9.93 -4.86 -19.42
N THR A 244 9.13 -4.09 -20.17
CA THR A 244 7.69 -4.07 -19.97
C THR A 244 7.11 -5.45 -20.26
N VAL A 245 5.95 -5.73 -19.70
CA VAL A 245 5.32 -7.05 -19.72
C VAL A 245 3.88 -6.92 -20.16
N GLU A 246 3.42 -7.90 -20.93
CA GLU A 246 2.08 -7.95 -21.49
C GLU A 246 1.36 -9.20 -21.02
N VAL A 247 0.07 -9.07 -20.69
CA VAL A 247 -0.78 -10.20 -20.33
C VAL A 247 -1.67 -10.52 -21.53
N ASP A 248 -1.45 -11.67 -22.16
CA ASP A 248 -2.25 -12.12 -23.31
C ASP A 248 -3.54 -12.81 -22.84
N LEU A 249 -4.64 -12.06 -22.90
CA LEU A 249 -5.97 -12.52 -22.50
C LEU A 249 -7.03 -12.07 -23.51
N PRO A 250 -7.21 -12.80 -24.63
CA PRO A 250 -8.13 -12.41 -25.71
C PRO A 250 -9.59 -12.30 -25.23
N PHE A 251 -9.95 -13.00 -24.16
CA PHE A 251 -11.28 -13.00 -23.55
C PHE A 251 -11.45 -12.00 -22.39
N ALA A 252 -10.43 -11.20 -22.04
CA ALA A 252 -10.54 -10.29 -20.89
C ALA A 252 -11.67 -9.27 -21.07
N SER A 253 -11.77 -8.70 -22.28
CA SER A 253 -12.82 -7.71 -22.60
C SER A 253 -14.21 -8.34 -22.68
N SER A 254 -14.36 -9.52 -23.31
CA SER A 254 -15.65 -10.20 -23.43
C SER A 254 -16.17 -10.68 -22.08
N LEU A 255 -15.28 -11.08 -21.16
CA LEU A 255 -15.64 -11.50 -19.82
C LEU A 255 -15.91 -10.33 -18.87
N GLY A 256 -15.54 -9.09 -19.24
CA GLY A 256 -15.74 -7.90 -18.41
C GLY A 256 -14.69 -7.74 -17.29
N LEU A 257 -13.47 -8.24 -17.51
CA LEU A 257 -12.37 -8.06 -16.57
C LEU A 257 -11.87 -6.63 -16.58
N LYS A 258 -11.69 -6.05 -15.39
CA LYS A 258 -10.95 -4.80 -15.23
C LYS A 258 -9.46 -5.08 -15.25
N MET A 259 -8.73 -4.28 -16.02
CA MET A 259 -7.27 -4.31 -16.11
C MET A 259 -6.70 -3.07 -15.42
N ALA A 260 -5.59 -3.24 -14.70
CA ALA A 260 -4.83 -2.15 -14.12
C ALA A 260 -4.13 -1.33 -15.21
N PRO A 261 -3.77 -0.06 -14.96
CA PRO A 261 -3.04 0.78 -15.92
C PRO A 261 -1.70 0.18 -16.40
N SER A 262 -1.09 -0.68 -15.60
CA SER A 262 0.16 -1.39 -15.91
C SER A 262 -0.04 -2.69 -16.70
N GLY A 263 -1.28 -3.04 -17.07
CA GLY A 263 -1.60 -4.13 -17.99
C GLY A 263 -1.91 -5.49 -17.35
N GLU A 264 -1.80 -5.64 -16.03
CA GLU A 264 -2.27 -6.84 -15.30
C GLU A 264 -3.79 -6.80 -15.00
N ILE A 265 -4.36 -7.96 -14.67
CA ILE A 265 -5.74 -8.06 -14.18
C ILE A 265 -5.84 -7.40 -12.80
N GLU A 266 -6.85 -6.54 -12.61
CA GLU A 266 -7.15 -5.97 -11.30
C GLU A 266 -7.75 -7.03 -10.38
N VAL A 267 -7.11 -7.24 -9.22
CA VAL A 267 -7.54 -8.22 -8.22
C VAL A 267 -7.69 -7.60 -6.83
N SER A 268 -8.49 -8.23 -5.98
CA SER A 268 -8.73 -7.81 -4.58
C SER A 268 -8.08 -8.75 -3.57
N PRO A 269 -6.85 -8.47 -3.08
CA PRO A 269 -6.26 -9.18 -1.95
C PRO A 269 -7.14 -9.08 -0.69
N PRO A 270 -7.14 -10.10 0.18
CA PRO A 270 -6.35 -11.34 0.12
C PRO A 270 -6.97 -12.43 -0.77
N SER A 271 -8.15 -12.19 -1.37
CA SER A 271 -8.92 -13.24 -2.06
C SER A 271 -8.58 -13.42 -3.54
N TYR A 272 -7.89 -12.46 -4.16
CA TYR A 272 -7.50 -12.49 -5.58
C TYR A 272 -8.69 -12.58 -6.54
N ARG A 273 -9.87 -12.11 -6.10
CA ARG A 273 -11.07 -11.95 -6.93
C ARG A 273 -10.87 -10.84 -7.94
N THR A 274 -11.36 -11.04 -9.16
CA THR A 274 -11.40 -10.00 -10.20
C THR A 274 -12.69 -9.18 -10.08
N SER A 275 -12.93 -8.27 -11.02
CA SER A 275 -14.19 -7.55 -11.18
C SER A 275 -15.40 -8.42 -11.52
N VAL A 276 -15.18 -9.69 -11.90
CA VAL A 276 -16.22 -10.62 -12.33
C VAL A 276 -16.45 -11.66 -11.24
N GLU A 277 -17.69 -11.81 -10.82
CA GLU A 277 -18.09 -12.79 -9.80
C GLU A 277 -17.64 -14.20 -10.19
N LYS A 278 -17.07 -14.95 -9.24
CA LYS A 278 -16.51 -16.31 -9.43
C LYS A 278 -15.36 -16.40 -10.44
N VAL A 279 -14.74 -15.26 -10.77
CA VAL A 279 -13.48 -15.22 -11.51
C VAL A 279 -12.36 -14.73 -10.59
N TYR A 280 -11.25 -15.44 -10.62
CA TYR A 280 -10.05 -15.17 -9.83
C TYR A 280 -8.84 -15.06 -10.76
N ALA A 281 -7.81 -14.34 -10.35
CA ALA A 281 -6.55 -14.29 -11.10
C ALA A 281 -5.33 -14.31 -10.18
N ALA A 282 -4.27 -15.03 -10.57
CA ALA A 282 -3.07 -15.18 -9.76
C ALA A 282 -1.79 -15.31 -10.59
N GLY A 283 -0.65 -15.04 -9.94
CA GLY A 283 0.66 -15.01 -10.59
C GLY A 283 0.89 -13.73 -11.39
N ASP A 284 1.77 -13.79 -12.39
CA ASP A 284 2.24 -12.60 -13.12
C ASP A 284 1.15 -11.89 -13.93
N CYS A 285 0.03 -12.57 -14.19
CA CYS A 285 -1.14 -11.97 -14.84
C CYS A 285 -1.93 -11.02 -13.93
N ALA A 286 -1.65 -11.01 -12.61
CA ALA A 286 -2.43 -10.30 -11.58
C ALA A 286 -1.57 -9.58 -10.53
N GLY A 287 -0.27 -9.36 -10.79
CA GLY A 287 0.66 -8.76 -9.82
C GLY A 287 1.66 -7.77 -10.42
N GLN A 288 1.99 -6.73 -9.65
CA GLN A 288 3.04 -5.75 -10.00
C GLN A 288 4.44 -6.20 -9.57
N ALA A 289 4.55 -6.84 -8.40
CA ALA A 289 5.79 -7.46 -7.92
C ALA A 289 5.94 -8.87 -8.52
N ARG A 290 6.30 -8.91 -9.81
CA ARG A 290 6.50 -10.15 -10.58
C ARG A 290 7.87 -10.76 -10.24
N ILE A 291 7.96 -11.30 -9.02
CA ILE A 291 9.07 -12.14 -8.56
C ILE A 291 8.51 -13.56 -8.53
N HIS A 292 9.19 -14.50 -9.19
CA HIS A 292 8.84 -15.92 -9.12
C HIS A 292 8.91 -16.39 -7.66
N THR A 293 7.79 -16.35 -6.94
CA THR A 293 7.46 -17.26 -5.84
C THR A 293 6.06 -16.98 -5.28
N SER A 294 5.19 -17.97 -5.47
CA SER A 294 4.13 -18.40 -4.55
C SER A 294 3.11 -17.36 -4.06
N PHE A 295 1.88 -17.46 -4.58
CA PHE A 295 0.71 -16.87 -3.93
C PHE A 295 -0.33 -17.96 -3.63
N SER A 296 -0.63 -18.19 -2.35
CA SER A 296 -1.65 -19.15 -1.91
C SER A 296 -3.05 -18.52 -1.97
N ILE A 297 -3.96 -19.09 -2.77
CA ILE A 297 -5.38 -18.72 -2.76
C ILE A 297 -6.12 -19.65 -1.79
N ALA A 298 -6.74 -19.09 -0.75
CA ALA A 298 -7.72 -19.82 0.05
C ALA A 298 -9.12 -19.64 -0.56
N PHE A 299 -9.67 -20.73 -1.12
CA PHE A 299 -11.07 -20.78 -1.54
C PHE A 299 -11.96 -21.10 -0.33
N SER A 300 -13.03 -20.32 -0.13
CA SER A 300 -14.13 -20.72 0.76
C SER A 300 -15.19 -21.50 -0.04
N PRO A 301 -15.63 -22.69 0.43
CA PRO A 301 -16.64 -23.48 -0.26
C PRO A 301 -18.05 -22.85 -0.15
N PRO A 302 -18.97 -23.18 -1.07
CA PRO A 302 -20.36 -22.72 -1.00
C PRO A 302 -21.17 -23.65 -0.09
N ASN A 303 -21.92 -23.04 0.84
CA ASN A 303 -22.92 -23.61 1.77
C ASN A 303 -22.43 -24.13 3.14
N ASP A 304 -22.42 -23.23 4.13
CA ASP A 304 -22.85 -23.52 5.51
C ASP A 304 -23.29 -22.20 6.21
N PRO A 305 -24.26 -22.20 7.13
CA PRO A 305 -24.86 -20.99 7.68
C PRO A 305 -24.00 -20.40 8.82
N ALA A 306 -23.76 -19.09 8.71
CA ALA A 306 -23.24 -18.15 9.70
C ALA A 306 -21.94 -18.52 10.47
N PRO A 307 -20.80 -17.91 10.11
CA PRO A 307 -19.69 -17.69 11.02
C PRO A 307 -19.70 -16.24 11.56
N LEU A 308 -19.87 -16.07 12.86
CA LEU A 308 -19.31 -14.93 13.61
C LEU A 308 -17.87 -15.34 13.98
N LYS A 309 -16.80 -14.54 13.98
CA LYS A 309 -16.59 -13.08 13.89
C LYS A 309 -15.08 -12.88 13.61
N TYR A 310 -14.72 -12.54 12.40
CA TYR A 310 -13.65 -11.57 12.14
C TYR A 310 -14.21 -10.69 11.03
N GLU A 311 -14.64 -9.49 11.41
CA GLU A 311 -15.16 -8.51 10.46
C GLU A 311 -14.10 -8.27 9.40
N GLN A 312 -14.40 -8.67 8.16
CA GLN A 312 -13.63 -8.27 7.01
C GLN A 312 -13.78 -6.76 6.86
N ALA A 313 -12.67 -6.04 6.82
CA ALA A 313 -12.63 -4.60 6.54
C ALA A 313 -13.12 -4.22 5.11
N GLY A 314 -13.69 -5.16 4.34
CA GLY A 314 -14.09 -4.97 2.94
C GLY A 314 -15.42 -4.24 2.73
N GLN A 315 -16.32 -4.19 3.72
CA GLN A 315 -17.56 -3.41 3.61
C GLN A 315 -17.44 -1.97 4.15
N LEU A 316 -16.42 -1.68 4.96
CA LEU A 316 -16.17 -0.32 5.47
C LEU A 316 -15.43 0.57 4.46
N PHE A 317 -14.75 -0.02 3.46
CA PHE A 317 -14.11 0.76 2.38
C PHE A 317 -15.02 1.03 1.17
N SER A 318 -16.15 0.35 1.04
CA SER A 318 -17.09 0.60 -0.07
C SER A 318 -17.99 1.82 0.15
N THR A 319 -18.23 2.22 1.40
CA THR A 319 -19.00 3.44 1.73
C THR A 319 -18.17 4.72 1.69
N VAL A 320 -16.83 4.63 1.72
CA VAL A 320 -15.96 5.82 1.57
C VAL A 320 -15.75 6.17 0.08
N ALA A 321 -16.01 5.24 -0.83
CA ALA A 321 -15.72 5.38 -2.26
C ALA A 321 -16.96 5.54 -3.17
N SER A 322 -18.19 5.42 -2.65
CA SER A 322 -19.41 5.42 -3.50
C SER A 322 -20.29 6.67 -3.40
N SER A 323 -19.81 7.74 -2.78
CA SER A 323 -20.40 9.07 -3.02
C SER A 323 -19.30 10.04 -3.42
N THR A 324 -19.54 10.74 -4.52
CA THR A 324 -18.68 11.74 -5.17
C THR A 324 -18.41 12.98 -4.31
N CYS A 325 -18.54 12.87 -2.97
CA CYS A 325 -18.37 13.93 -1.99
C CYS A 325 -17.17 13.72 -1.02
N CYS A 326 -16.63 12.50 -0.89
CA CYS A 326 -15.68 12.15 0.20
C CYS A 326 -14.17 12.14 -0.17
N VAL A 327 -13.78 12.45 -1.41
CA VAL A 327 -12.36 12.37 -1.86
C VAL A 327 -11.59 13.69 -1.66
N ASN A 328 -12.13 14.63 -0.88
CA ASN A 328 -11.44 15.90 -0.63
C ASN A 328 -10.61 15.76 0.66
N GLY A 329 -9.28 15.80 0.53
CA GLY A 329 -8.34 15.83 1.66
C GLY A 329 -8.57 17.01 2.62
N VAL A 330 -7.64 17.25 3.54
CA VAL A 330 -7.77 18.34 4.54
C VAL A 330 -8.08 19.69 3.86
N LEU A 331 -9.04 20.45 4.39
CA LEU A 331 -9.35 21.81 3.91
C LEU A 331 -8.17 22.76 4.11
N THR A 332 -7.89 23.55 3.08
CA THR A 332 -6.72 24.44 3.03
C THR A 332 -7.02 25.81 2.42
N ASP A 333 -8.27 26.06 2.05
CA ASP A 333 -8.73 27.28 1.36
C ASP A 333 -8.85 28.51 2.28
N GLY A 334 -8.63 28.34 3.58
CA GLY A 334 -8.65 29.41 4.57
C GLY A 334 -10.04 29.84 5.05
N ASN A 335 -11.11 29.27 4.48
CA ASN A 335 -12.49 29.68 4.79
C ASN A 335 -13.20 28.61 5.60
N SER A 336 -13.34 28.85 6.90
CA SER A 336 -14.04 27.90 7.78
C SER A 336 -15.57 28.08 7.72
N THR A 337 -16.34 26.99 7.75
CA THR A 337 -17.80 26.99 7.43
C THR A 337 -18.76 26.85 8.62
N GLY A 338 -18.25 26.52 9.79
CA GLY A 338 -19.02 26.40 11.04
C GLY A 338 -19.33 27.71 11.72
N GLU A 339 -19.99 27.62 12.86
CA GLU A 339 -20.44 28.74 13.66
C GLU A 339 -19.97 28.64 15.11
N PHE A 340 -19.78 29.79 15.77
CA PHE A 340 -19.54 29.81 17.20
C PHE A 340 -20.86 29.88 17.97
N ARG A 341 -21.00 29.02 18.98
CA ARG A 341 -22.13 29.00 19.91
C ARG A 341 -21.63 28.80 21.34
N ASP A 342 -22.31 29.42 22.29
CA ASP A 342 -22.10 29.14 23.71
C ASP A 342 -22.80 27.83 24.09
N LEU A 343 -22.02 26.87 24.61
CA LEU A 343 -22.53 25.63 25.20
C LEU A 343 -22.11 25.59 26.66
N ASN A 344 -23.06 25.80 27.58
CA ASN A 344 -22.82 25.88 29.03
C ASN A 344 -21.68 26.83 29.43
N GLY A 345 -21.62 28.03 28.84
CA GLY A 345 -20.59 29.02 29.14
C GLY A 345 -19.24 28.78 28.45
N ILE A 346 -19.18 27.82 27.52
CA ILE A 346 -17.98 27.52 26.72
C ILE A 346 -18.26 27.94 25.28
N SER A 347 -17.51 28.94 24.81
CA SER A 347 -17.48 29.30 23.39
C SER A 347 -17.00 28.12 22.57
N THR A 348 -17.87 27.60 21.70
CA THR A 348 -17.64 26.35 20.99
C THR A 348 -17.90 26.55 19.50
N TYR A 349 -16.96 26.12 18.67
CA TYR A 349 -17.14 26.10 17.22
C TYR A 349 -17.85 24.81 16.82
N LEU A 350 -18.96 24.94 16.12
CA LEU A 350 -19.86 23.86 15.71
C LEU A 350 -19.92 23.78 14.19
N VAL A 351 -19.78 22.57 13.67
CA VAL A 351 -19.91 22.30 12.24
C VAL A 351 -20.80 21.09 12.03
N SER A 352 -21.84 21.27 11.21
CA SER A 352 -22.71 20.19 10.77
C SER A 352 -22.22 19.60 9.44
N PRO A 353 -22.42 18.29 9.19
CA PRO A 353 -22.14 17.72 7.89
C PRO A 353 -23.04 18.32 6.79
N PRO A 354 -22.60 18.35 5.51
CA PRO A 354 -23.43 18.81 4.41
C PRO A 354 -24.73 17.98 4.32
N ARG A 355 -25.89 18.64 4.22
CA ARG A 355 -27.21 18.00 4.17
C ARG A 355 -27.26 16.88 3.10
N SER A 356 -27.39 15.63 3.54
CA SER A 356 -28.03 14.55 2.77
C SER A 356 -29.11 13.90 3.63
N GLU A 357 -30.23 13.52 3.01
CA GLU A 357 -31.45 13.07 3.69
C GLU A 357 -31.32 11.75 4.48
N ASP A 358 -30.12 11.18 4.59
CA ASP A 358 -29.89 9.81 5.11
C ASP A 358 -28.68 9.69 6.07
N ASN A 359 -28.13 10.80 6.58
CA ASN A 359 -26.84 10.81 7.32
C ASN A 359 -26.91 11.32 8.76
N SER A 360 -27.88 10.89 9.57
CA SER A 360 -27.82 11.16 11.02
C SER A 360 -26.93 10.14 11.72
N ARG A 361 -25.60 10.27 11.59
CA ARG A 361 -24.69 9.58 12.51
C ARG A 361 -25.01 10.05 13.93
N ASP A 362 -25.35 9.12 14.82
CA ASP A 362 -25.58 9.42 16.25
C ASP A 362 -24.24 9.54 17.03
N THR A 363 -23.27 10.18 16.38
CA THR A 363 -21.91 10.35 16.86
C THR A 363 -21.46 11.78 16.58
N ALA A 364 -21.05 12.49 17.64
CA ALA A 364 -20.33 13.75 17.52
C ALA A 364 -18.82 13.54 17.72
N ILE A 365 -18.01 14.30 16.98
CA ILE A 365 -16.57 14.41 17.20
C ILE A 365 -16.29 15.62 18.07
N LEU A 366 -15.74 15.38 19.26
CA LEU A 366 -15.12 16.38 20.11
C LEU A 366 -13.70 16.70 19.62
N TYR A 367 -13.48 17.89 19.08
CA TYR A 367 -12.17 18.33 18.58
C TYR A 367 -11.40 19.10 19.66
N LEU A 368 -10.30 18.53 20.15
CA LEU A 368 -9.43 19.13 21.16
C LEU A 368 -8.16 19.70 20.49
N THR A 369 -8.04 21.02 20.49
CA THR A 369 -7.02 21.75 19.74
C THR A 369 -5.61 21.63 20.32
N ASP A 370 -4.60 21.99 19.51
CA ASP A 370 -3.29 22.34 20.03
C ASP A 370 -3.32 23.69 20.79
N ILE A 371 -2.16 24.14 21.24
CA ILE A 371 -2.01 25.35 22.09
C ILE A 371 -2.50 26.66 21.44
N TYR A 372 -2.70 26.69 20.11
CA TYR A 372 -3.16 27.88 19.39
C TYR A 372 -4.69 28.00 19.35
N GLY A 373 -5.40 27.01 19.88
CA GLY A 373 -6.84 27.09 20.15
C GLY A 373 -7.72 27.02 18.90
N VAL A 374 -9.02 27.14 19.13
CA VAL A 374 -10.07 27.20 18.10
C VAL A 374 -9.97 28.49 17.26
N GLN A 375 -9.25 29.48 17.76
CA GLN A 375 -8.95 30.74 17.09
C GLN A 375 -8.07 30.52 15.85
N GLN A 376 -7.21 29.50 15.84
CA GLN A 376 -6.40 29.17 14.68
C GLN A 376 -7.26 28.53 13.56
N VAL A 377 -7.21 29.14 12.37
CA VAL A 377 -7.98 28.70 11.21
C VAL A 377 -7.73 27.23 10.83
N ASN A 378 -6.47 26.75 10.90
CA ASN A 378 -6.15 25.35 10.57
C ASN A 378 -6.91 24.35 11.46
N ASN A 379 -7.14 24.68 12.74
CA ASN A 379 -7.92 23.81 13.61
C ASN A 379 -9.40 23.76 13.18
N ARG A 380 -9.97 24.91 12.77
CA ARG A 380 -11.34 24.96 12.24
C ARG A 380 -11.47 24.26 10.90
N LEU A 381 -10.51 24.40 9.99
CA LEU A 381 -10.51 23.71 8.70
C LEU A 381 -10.43 22.18 8.84
N LEU A 382 -9.71 21.68 9.85
CA LEU A 382 -9.73 20.26 10.18
C LEU A 382 -11.09 19.82 10.74
N ALA A 383 -11.70 20.60 11.63
CA ALA A 383 -13.07 20.34 12.08
C ALA A 383 -14.07 20.32 10.91
N ASP A 384 -13.97 21.28 9.99
CA ASP A 384 -14.79 21.32 8.78
C ASP A 384 -14.52 20.11 7.86
N SER A 385 -13.29 19.61 7.83
CA SER A 385 -12.94 18.39 7.08
C SER A 385 -13.65 17.17 7.64
N PHE A 386 -13.63 16.98 8.97
CA PHE A 386 -14.40 15.92 9.64
C PHE A 386 -15.92 16.06 9.39
N ALA A 387 -16.44 17.29 9.33
CA ALA A 387 -17.83 17.52 8.99
C ALA A 387 -18.18 17.16 7.53
N ARG A 388 -17.32 17.50 6.58
CA ARG A 388 -17.46 17.04 5.19
C ARG A 388 -17.40 15.51 5.08
N ALA A 389 -16.72 14.83 6.00
CA ALA A 389 -16.71 13.37 6.11
C ALA A 389 -17.94 12.78 6.82
N GLY A 390 -18.94 13.60 7.17
CA GLY A 390 -20.23 13.13 7.68
C GLY A 390 -20.40 13.19 9.20
N TYR A 391 -19.47 13.78 9.94
CA TYR A 391 -19.58 13.91 11.41
C TYR A 391 -20.09 15.28 11.85
N TYR A 392 -20.86 15.33 12.93
CA TYR A 392 -21.08 16.60 13.63
C TYR A 392 -19.85 16.90 14.49
N VAL A 393 -19.26 18.07 14.36
CA VAL A 393 -18.00 18.40 15.05
C VAL A 393 -18.23 19.51 16.07
N VAL A 394 -17.75 19.26 17.29
CA VAL A 394 -17.86 20.15 18.44
C VAL A 394 -16.44 20.48 18.91
N GLN A 395 -16.04 21.74 18.72
CA GLN A 395 -14.69 22.20 18.99
C GLN A 395 -14.72 23.29 20.07
N PRO A 396 -14.62 22.94 21.36
CA PRO A 396 -14.65 23.91 22.45
C PRO A 396 -13.38 24.76 22.48
N ASP A 397 -13.50 26.01 22.93
CA ASP A 397 -12.36 26.82 23.29
C ASP A 397 -11.75 26.32 24.61
N LEU A 398 -10.67 25.54 24.49
CA LEU A 398 -9.94 24.97 25.64
C LEU A 398 -9.27 26.02 26.52
N PHE A 399 -9.17 27.26 26.07
CA PHE A 399 -8.38 28.32 26.73
C PHE A 399 -9.21 29.56 27.08
N GLY A 400 -10.53 29.55 26.85
CA GLY A 400 -11.43 30.65 27.22
C GLY A 400 -11.00 32.01 26.66
N GLY A 401 -10.56 32.05 25.40
CA GLY A 401 -10.08 33.26 24.72
C GLY A 401 -8.61 33.61 24.97
N ASP A 402 -7.84 32.78 25.71
CA ASP A 402 -6.40 32.96 25.97
C ASP A 402 -5.52 31.87 25.29
N PRO A 403 -5.62 31.63 23.96
CA PRO A 403 -4.71 30.70 23.28
C PRO A 403 -3.28 31.28 23.19
N VAL A 404 -2.30 30.42 22.92
CA VAL A 404 -0.95 30.88 22.58
C VAL A 404 -1.00 31.67 21.27
N PRO A 405 -0.42 32.88 21.19
CA PRO A 405 -0.43 33.66 19.96
C PRO A 405 0.22 32.91 18.78
N PRO A 406 -0.32 33.03 17.55
CA PRO A 406 0.28 32.42 16.36
C PRO A 406 1.76 32.80 16.20
N ASN A 407 2.56 31.90 15.64
CA ASN A 407 3.99 32.10 15.40
C ASN A 407 4.87 32.33 16.65
N THR A 408 4.33 32.17 17.86
CA THR A 408 5.11 32.32 19.10
C THR A 408 6.33 31.40 19.15
N GLN A 409 6.23 30.17 18.61
CA GLN A 409 7.35 29.21 18.60
C GLN A 409 8.36 29.44 17.47
N SER A 410 7.95 30.08 16.37
CA SER A 410 8.83 30.39 15.23
C SER A 410 9.42 31.80 15.30
N ASN A 411 8.93 32.66 16.20
CA ASN A 411 9.43 34.00 16.43
C ASN A 411 10.46 34.03 17.56
N SER A 412 11.73 34.13 17.18
CA SER A 412 12.87 34.25 18.12
C SER A 412 12.84 35.50 19.00
N SER A 413 11.98 36.47 18.70
CA SER A 413 11.78 37.71 19.48
C SER A 413 10.54 37.67 20.39
N SER A 414 9.85 36.53 20.48
CA SER A 414 8.67 36.41 21.34
C SER A 414 9.06 36.31 22.81
N ASN A 415 8.54 37.23 23.64
CA ASN A 415 8.68 37.19 25.11
C ASN A 415 7.52 36.42 25.79
N PHE A 416 6.79 35.59 25.04
CA PHE A 416 5.63 34.88 25.57
C PHE A 416 6.04 33.85 26.64
N ASN A 417 5.51 34.02 27.86
CA ASN A 417 5.84 33.14 28.98
C ASN A 417 4.96 31.87 28.96
N MET A 418 5.48 30.82 28.33
CA MET A 418 4.83 29.51 28.23
C MET A 418 4.53 28.89 29.61
N THR A 419 5.41 29.09 30.59
CA THR A 419 5.23 28.54 31.95
C THR A 419 4.04 29.21 32.65
N ALA A 420 3.95 30.54 32.58
CA ALA A 420 2.83 31.28 33.15
C ALA A 420 1.51 30.95 32.45
N TRP A 421 1.53 30.77 31.11
CA TRP A 421 0.36 30.34 30.35
C TRP A 421 -0.12 28.94 30.76
N ARG A 422 0.80 27.95 30.88
CA ARG A 422 0.47 26.61 31.41
C ARG A 422 -0.09 26.65 32.83
N GLY A 423 0.31 27.63 33.65
CA GLY A 423 -0.23 27.85 34.98
C GLY A 423 -1.69 28.32 34.99
N ARG A 424 -2.14 29.03 33.95
CA ARG A 424 -3.55 29.43 33.76
C ARG A 424 -4.39 28.32 33.14
N HIS A 425 -3.79 27.50 32.27
CA HIS A 425 -4.46 26.42 31.54
C HIS A 425 -4.06 25.05 32.08
N THR A 426 -4.33 24.83 33.36
CA THR A 426 -3.99 23.57 34.03
C THR A 426 -4.83 22.41 33.52
N THR A 427 -4.33 21.19 33.68
CA THR A 427 -5.07 19.97 33.30
C THR A 427 -6.46 19.91 33.94
N ALA A 428 -6.63 20.37 35.18
CA ALA A 428 -7.92 20.38 35.87
C ALA A 428 -8.94 21.33 35.23
N ILE A 429 -8.48 22.51 34.79
CA ILE A 429 -9.34 23.50 34.12
C ILE A 429 -9.79 22.97 32.76
N VAL A 430 -8.85 22.43 31.97
CA VAL A 430 -9.16 21.90 30.64
C VAL A 430 -10.04 20.65 30.75
N ASP A 431 -9.80 19.77 31.73
CA ASP A 431 -10.68 18.63 31.99
C ASP A 431 -12.11 19.07 32.33
N LEU A 432 -12.29 20.17 33.07
CA LEU A 432 -13.63 20.70 33.35
C LEU A 432 -14.33 21.15 32.06
N ILE A 433 -13.62 21.84 31.17
CA ILE A 433 -14.13 22.26 29.85
C ILE A 433 -14.53 21.04 29.02
N VAL A 434 -13.64 20.04 28.92
CA VAL A 434 -13.89 18.80 28.17
C VAL A 434 -15.10 18.05 28.73
N ASN A 435 -15.18 17.87 30.05
CA ASN A 435 -16.30 17.20 30.72
C ASN A 435 -17.63 17.92 30.49
N THR A 436 -17.64 19.25 30.60
CA THR A 436 -18.82 20.08 30.36
C THR A 436 -19.25 20.04 28.90
N THR A 437 -18.28 20.00 27.97
CA THR A 437 -18.57 19.87 26.53
C THR A 437 -19.18 18.50 26.21
N ILE A 438 -18.64 17.41 26.77
CA ILE A 438 -19.22 16.06 26.61
C ILE A 438 -20.66 16.01 27.15
N ALA A 439 -20.91 16.63 28.31
CA ALA A 439 -22.27 16.74 28.85
C ALA A 439 -23.20 17.54 27.92
N SER A 440 -22.71 18.62 27.32
CA SER A 440 -23.47 19.44 26.35
C SER A 440 -23.77 18.67 25.06
N ILE A 441 -22.81 17.87 24.58
CA ILE A 441 -22.97 17.00 23.40
C ILE A 441 -24.11 16.00 23.63
N ARG A 442 -24.14 15.35 24.80
CA ARG A 442 -25.17 14.35 25.13
C ARG A 442 -26.52 14.96 25.50
N GLY A 443 -26.50 16.10 26.21
CA GLY A 443 -27.70 16.75 26.72
C GLY A 443 -28.33 17.71 25.72
N GLU A 444 -27.63 18.79 25.37
CA GLU A 444 -28.17 19.86 24.53
C GLU A 444 -28.20 19.49 23.04
N LEU A 445 -27.17 18.80 22.56
CA LEU A 445 -27.06 18.41 21.14
C LEU A 445 -27.66 17.03 20.86
N GLY A 446 -27.90 16.21 21.89
CA GLY A 446 -28.65 14.95 21.81
C GLY A 446 -27.90 13.76 21.21
N PHE A 447 -26.57 13.84 21.03
CA PHE A 447 -25.78 12.72 20.50
C PHE A 447 -25.51 11.68 21.58
N THR A 448 -25.72 10.40 21.29
CA THR A 448 -25.47 9.35 22.29
C THR A 448 -23.99 8.94 22.35
N LYS A 449 -23.29 8.95 21.21
CA LYS A 449 -21.86 8.65 21.12
C LYS A 449 -21.00 9.90 20.95
N VAL A 450 -19.84 9.88 21.61
CA VAL A 450 -18.82 10.94 21.53
C VAL A 450 -17.47 10.33 21.22
N ALA A 451 -16.98 10.57 20.00
CA ALA A 451 -15.59 10.36 19.65
C ALA A 451 -14.79 11.64 19.90
N ALA A 452 -13.46 11.52 20.06
CA ALA A 452 -12.62 12.71 20.16
C ALA A 452 -11.35 12.64 19.31
N VAL A 453 -11.00 13.77 18.68
CA VAL A 453 -9.68 14.01 18.09
C VAL A 453 -8.91 14.98 18.96
N GLY A 454 -7.61 14.75 19.12
CA GLY A 454 -6.77 15.62 19.93
C GLY A 454 -5.39 15.80 19.34
N TYR A 455 -4.92 17.03 19.30
CA TYR A 455 -3.63 17.36 18.70
C TYR A 455 -2.73 18.06 19.70
N CYS A 456 -1.45 17.69 19.75
CA CYS A 456 -0.49 18.29 20.69
C CYS A 456 -1.05 18.28 22.13
N PHE A 457 -1.38 19.47 22.66
CA PHE A 457 -1.94 19.70 23.98
C PHE A 457 -3.30 18.99 24.17
N GLY A 458 -4.23 19.11 23.21
CA GLY A 458 -5.52 18.44 23.26
C GLY A 458 -5.42 16.91 23.20
N GLY A 459 -4.34 16.38 22.60
CA GLY A 459 -4.08 14.95 22.52
C GLY A 459 -4.02 14.26 23.88
N LYS A 460 -3.44 14.94 24.87
CA LYS A 460 -3.42 14.47 26.26
C LYS A 460 -4.82 14.28 26.83
N HIS A 461 -5.72 15.21 26.55
CA HIS A 461 -7.07 15.17 27.10
C HIS A 461 -7.94 14.10 26.43
N VAL A 462 -7.71 13.75 25.16
CA VAL A 462 -8.31 12.56 24.56
C VAL A 462 -7.93 11.32 25.37
N VAL A 463 -6.63 11.11 25.62
CA VAL A 463 -6.14 9.95 26.38
C VAL A 463 -6.77 9.89 27.77
N ARG A 464 -6.85 11.02 28.47
CA ARG A 464 -7.44 11.11 29.81
C ARG A 464 -8.93 10.77 29.83
N PHE A 465 -9.68 11.19 28.80
CA PHE A 465 -11.12 11.00 28.73
C PHE A 465 -11.57 9.68 28.09
N LEU A 466 -10.62 8.89 27.58
CA LEU A 466 -10.83 7.48 27.25
C LEU A 466 -10.77 6.56 28.48
N ALA A 467 -10.49 7.10 29.67
CA ALA A 467 -10.59 6.33 30.90
C ALA A 467 -12.04 5.96 31.23
N SER A 468 -12.22 4.84 31.91
CA SER A 468 -13.56 4.32 32.25
C SER A 468 -14.40 5.39 32.97
N GLY A 469 -15.63 5.58 32.50
CA GLY A 469 -16.58 6.54 33.05
C GLY A 469 -16.32 8.03 32.73
N LYS A 470 -15.32 8.34 31.88
CA LYS A 470 -15.03 9.74 31.48
C LYS A 470 -15.79 10.20 30.23
N GLY A 471 -16.38 9.28 29.47
CA GLY A 471 -17.43 9.60 28.52
C GLY A 471 -17.02 9.68 27.05
N LEU A 472 -15.80 9.28 26.66
CA LEU A 472 -15.45 9.08 25.25
C LEU A 472 -15.59 7.61 24.83
N ASP A 473 -16.21 7.40 23.67
CA ASP A 473 -16.46 6.08 23.08
C ASP A 473 -15.29 5.61 22.22
N ALA A 474 -14.59 6.53 21.54
CA ALA A 474 -13.32 6.27 20.84
C ALA A 474 -12.48 7.54 20.73
N GLY A 475 -11.16 7.40 20.58
CA GLY A 475 -10.27 8.55 20.46
C GLY A 475 -9.20 8.39 19.39
N PHE A 476 -8.81 9.53 18.82
CA PHE A 476 -7.63 9.67 17.97
C PHE A 476 -6.76 10.80 18.50
N THR A 477 -5.44 10.61 18.49
CA THR A 477 -4.51 11.70 18.76
C THR A 477 -3.32 11.74 17.81
N ALA A 478 -2.93 12.95 17.41
CA ALA A 478 -1.71 13.17 16.64
C ALA A 478 -0.69 13.99 17.45
N HIS A 479 0.56 13.53 17.44
CA HIS A 479 1.71 14.13 18.14
C HIS A 479 1.37 14.60 19.58
N PRO A 480 0.74 13.75 20.43
CA PRO A 480 0.26 14.16 21.74
C PRO A 480 1.40 14.68 22.62
N GLY A 481 1.16 15.79 23.33
CA GLY A 481 2.15 16.42 24.19
C GLY A 481 1.90 16.14 25.67
N GLY A 482 2.93 15.68 26.39
CA GLY A 482 2.91 15.64 27.86
C GLY A 482 1.98 14.60 28.49
N VAL A 483 1.72 13.49 27.77
CA VAL A 483 0.98 12.34 28.31
C VAL A 483 1.90 11.52 29.21
N VAL A 484 1.46 11.24 30.42
CA VAL A 484 2.24 10.45 31.40
C VAL A 484 1.79 8.99 31.43
N ALA A 485 2.66 8.09 31.90
CA ALA A 485 2.38 6.65 31.95
C ALA A 485 1.05 6.30 32.65
N ALA A 486 0.68 7.00 33.72
CA ALA A 486 -0.59 6.79 34.42
C ALA A 486 -1.82 7.08 33.54
N GLU A 487 -1.70 8.02 32.59
CA GLU A 487 -2.79 8.36 31.66
C GLU A 487 -2.90 7.30 30.56
N TRP A 488 -1.77 6.82 30.03
CA TRP A 488 -1.75 5.66 29.13
C TRP A 488 -2.34 4.40 29.78
N GLN A 489 -2.01 4.17 31.05
CA GLN A 489 -2.57 3.08 31.85
C GLN A 489 -4.07 3.23 32.12
N GLY A 490 -4.61 4.45 32.05
CA GLY A 490 -6.02 4.74 32.33
C GLY A 490 -6.96 4.41 31.19
N ILE A 491 -6.47 4.27 29.96
CA ILE A 491 -7.30 4.06 28.76
C ILE A 491 -8.15 2.79 28.90
N ALA A 492 -9.45 2.95 28.63
CA ALA A 492 -10.45 1.88 28.61
C ALA A 492 -11.21 1.79 27.27
N SER A 493 -11.25 2.87 26.49
CA SER A 493 -11.89 2.93 25.17
C SER A 493 -10.86 2.88 24.01
N PRO A 494 -11.25 2.49 22.77
CA PRO A 494 -10.35 2.40 21.62
C PRO A 494 -9.57 3.69 21.31
N LEU A 495 -8.25 3.57 21.11
CA LEU A 495 -7.36 4.70 20.81
C LEU A 495 -6.50 4.50 19.55
N SER A 496 -6.50 5.47 18.63
CA SER A 496 -5.52 5.54 17.54
C SER A 496 -4.55 6.71 17.70
N ILE A 497 -3.27 6.48 17.44
CA ILE A 497 -2.20 7.46 17.65
C ILE A 497 -1.35 7.65 16.38
N ALA A 498 -1.20 8.91 15.95
CA ALA A 498 -0.33 9.32 14.86
C ALA A 498 0.94 10.00 15.41
N PHE A 499 2.07 9.30 15.32
CA PHE A 499 3.38 9.79 15.75
C PHE A 499 4.17 10.39 14.59
N GLY A 500 4.94 11.44 14.86
CA GLY A 500 5.96 11.96 13.95
C GLY A 500 7.35 11.47 14.32
N GLU A 501 8.16 11.07 13.33
CA GLU A 501 9.54 10.59 13.58
C GLU A 501 10.42 11.65 14.26
N PHE A 502 10.28 12.91 13.89
CA PHE A 502 11.04 14.04 14.43
C PHE A 502 10.31 14.78 15.56
N ASP A 503 9.21 14.22 16.08
CA ASP A 503 8.53 14.78 17.23
C ASP A 503 9.28 14.46 18.54
N GLY A 504 10.02 15.44 19.06
CA GLY A 504 10.75 15.34 20.32
C GLY A 504 9.86 15.13 21.56
N SER A 505 8.55 15.32 21.46
CA SER A 505 7.61 15.02 22.56
C SER A 505 7.30 13.53 22.68
N ASN A 506 7.55 12.77 21.61
CA ASN A 506 7.22 11.36 21.47
C ASN A 506 8.41 10.59 20.91
N THR A 507 9.52 10.57 21.65
CA THR A 507 10.76 9.86 21.29
C THR A 507 10.50 8.36 21.07
N PRO A 508 11.38 7.63 20.34
CA PRO A 508 11.24 6.19 20.15
C PRO A 508 11.05 5.41 21.47
N ALA A 509 11.77 5.80 22.52
CA ALA A 509 11.65 5.19 23.85
C ALA A 509 10.27 5.44 24.49
N GLN A 510 9.73 6.66 24.37
CA GLN A 510 8.39 6.99 24.89
C GLN A 510 7.28 6.26 24.13
N ARG A 511 7.41 6.12 22.79
CA ARG A 511 6.45 5.37 21.97
C ARG A 511 6.45 3.89 22.35
N ALA A 512 7.62 3.28 22.43
CA ALA A 512 7.76 1.88 22.85
C ALA A 512 7.22 1.66 24.27
N ALA A 513 7.44 2.60 25.19
CA ALA A 513 6.89 2.53 26.55
C ALA A 513 5.35 2.59 26.56
N ALA A 514 4.73 3.44 25.72
CA ALA A 514 3.28 3.50 25.59
C ALA A 514 2.71 2.21 24.97
N GLU A 515 3.33 1.69 23.91
CA GLU A 515 2.91 0.43 23.26
C GLU A 515 3.03 -0.76 24.21
N ALA A 516 4.08 -0.82 25.04
CA ALA A 516 4.22 -1.84 26.08
C ALA A 516 3.08 -1.79 27.11
N ILE A 517 2.62 -0.59 27.49
CA ILE A 517 1.44 -0.41 28.36
C ILE A 517 0.18 -0.96 27.68
N PHE A 518 -0.04 -0.64 26.39
CA PHE A 518 -1.22 -1.09 25.65
C PHE A 518 -1.26 -2.61 25.49
N GLN A 519 -0.11 -3.22 25.17
CA GLN A 519 0.03 -4.68 25.05
C GLN A 519 -0.23 -5.37 26.38
N ALA A 520 0.36 -4.89 27.48
CA ALA A 520 0.18 -5.47 28.81
C ALA A 520 -1.28 -5.43 29.29
N LYS A 521 -2.05 -4.43 28.85
CA LYS A 521 -3.48 -4.29 29.19
C LYS A 521 -4.43 -4.94 28.19
N ASN A 522 -3.92 -5.46 27.07
CA ASN A 522 -4.74 -5.87 25.92
C ASN A 522 -5.71 -4.76 25.47
N ALA A 523 -5.23 -3.52 25.40
CA ALA A 523 -6.03 -2.38 24.95
C ALA A 523 -6.31 -2.47 23.44
N ILE A 524 -7.43 -1.88 23.00
CA ILE A 524 -7.74 -1.71 21.57
C ILE A 524 -7.00 -0.46 21.08
N TYR A 525 -5.94 -0.63 20.29
CA TYR A 525 -5.15 0.51 19.82
C TYR A 525 -4.60 0.36 18.40
N GLN A 526 -4.26 1.50 17.80
CA GLN A 526 -3.46 1.62 16.59
C GLN A 526 -2.38 2.68 16.81
N THR A 527 -1.13 2.37 16.45
CA THR A 527 -0.08 3.38 16.32
C THR A 527 0.36 3.47 14.86
N THR A 528 0.73 4.66 14.40
CA THR A 528 1.31 4.87 13.07
C THR A 528 2.42 5.90 13.18
N LEU A 529 3.58 5.61 12.60
CA LEU A 529 4.74 6.49 12.59
C LEU A 529 4.91 7.11 11.20
N TYR A 530 4.83 8.44 11.12
CA TYR A 530 5.03 9.20 9.90
C TYR A 530 6.49 9.68 9.82
N SER A 531 7.22 9.17 8.83
CA SER A 531 8.65 9.45 8.67
C SER A 531 8.90 10.92 8.32
N GLY A 532 9.87 11.53 8.99
CA GLY A 532 10.27 12.94 8.86
C GLY A 532 9.24 13.96 9.35
N ALA A 533 8.13 13.50 9.94
CA ALA A 533 7.10 14.38 10.46
C ALA A 533 7.53 15.01 11.80
N GLU A 534 7.39 16.32 11.90
CA GLU A 534 7.73 17.12 13.08
C GLU A 534 6.55 17.30 14.04
N HIS A 535 6.79 17.86 15.22
CA HIS A 535 5.71 18.18 16.14
C HIS A 535 4.73 19.19 15.51
N GLY A 536 3.44 18.85 15.44
CA GLY A 536 2.43 19.68 14.77
C GLY A 536 2.12 19.28 13.33
N PHE A 537 2.75 18.23 12.78
CA PHE A 537 2.60 17.80 11.38
C PHE A 537 1.17 17.45 10.94
N ALA A 538 0.22 17.30 11.86
CA ALA A 538 -1.16 16.99 11.52
C ALA A 538 -2.04 18.25 11.44
N ILE A 539 -1.54 19.44 11.82
CA ILE A 539 -2.30 20.71 11.78
C ILE A 539 -1.55 21.81 11.01
N ARG A 540 -0.25 21.97 11.28
CA ARG A 540 0.54 23.17 10.90
C ARG A 540 1.60 22.80 9.87
N THR A 541 1.15 22.23 8.77
CA THR A 541 1.99 21.50 7.81
C THR A 541 2.24 22.34 6.57
N ASN A 542 3.50 22.39 6.11
CA ASN A 542 3.78 22.92 4.77
C ASN A 542 3.33 21.90 3.72
N LEU A 543 2.21 22.19 3.07
CA LEU A 543 1.59 21.29 2.09
C LEU A 543 2.27 21.30 0.72
N SER A 544 3.19 22.25 0.51
CA SER A 544 4.04 22.26 -0.69
C SER A 544 5.13 21.19 -0.62
N ASP A 545 5.43 20.67 0.57
CA ASP A 545 6.31 19.53 0.77
C ASP A 545 5.47 18.23 0.70
N PRO A 546 5.67 17.36 -0.31
CA PRO A 546 4.87 16.15 -0.49
C PRO A 546 4.92 15.19 0.69
N ARG A 547 6.07 15.10 1.39
CA ARG A 547 6.26 14.21 2.54
C ARG A 547 5.44 14.71 3.73
N LYS A 548 5.49 16.02 3.99
CA LYS A 548 4.72 16.65 5.06
C LYS A 548 3.23 16.60 4.77
N LYS A 549 2.81 16.86 3.52
CA LYS A 549 1.42 16.71 3.07
C LYS A 549 0.90 15.29 3.29
N PHE A 550 1.66 14.28 2.86
CA PHE A 550 1.31 12.87 3.05
C PHE A 550 1.12 12.53 4.53
N ALA A 551 1.99 13.03 5.41
CA ALA A 551 1.86 12.79 6.84
C ALA A 551 0.58 13.41 7.43
N GLN A 552 0.24 14.64 7.03
CA GLN A 552 -0.98 15.31 7.50
C GLN A 552 -2.24 14.60 7.01
N GLU A 553 -2.34 14.33 5.71
CA GLU A 553 -3.49 13.65 5.11
C GLU A 553 -3.62 12.21 5.63
N GLY A 554 -2.49 11.51 5.78
CA GLY A 554 -2.44 10.18 6.37
C GLY A 554 -3.00 10.15 7.79
N ALA A 555 -2.60 11.10 8.65
CA ALA A 555 -3.11 11.20 10.01
C ALA A 555 -4.62 11.52 10.05
N TYR A 556 -5.10 12.36 9.13
CA TYR A 556 -6.53 12.64 8.97
C TYR A 556 -7.32 11.39 8.55
N PHE A 557 -6.85 10.65 7.55
CA PHE A 557 -7.51 9.41 7.12
C PHE A 557 -7.42 8.30 8.16
N GLN A 558 -6.34 8.25 8.96
CA GLN A 558 -6.24 7.37 10.11
C GLN A 558 -7.36 7.63 11.11
N ALA A 559 -7.62 8.90 11.45
CA ALA A 559 -8.70 9.29 12.36
C ALA A 559 -10.09 8.89 11.83
N LEU A 560 -10.39 9.19 10.56
CA LEU A 560 -11.67 8.84 9.95
C LEU A 560 -11.92 7.34 9.96
N ARG A 561 -10.95 6.55 9.48
CA ARG A 561 -11.05 5.09 9.46
C ARG A 561 -11.21 4.51 10.86
N TRP A 562 -10.55 5.11 11.86
CA TRP A 562 -10.71 4.69 13.24
C TRP A 562 -12.13 4.94 13.75
N PHE A 563 -12.70 6.12 13.50
CA PHE A 563 -14.05 6.41 13.95
C PHE A 563 -15.10 5.60 13.22
N ASP A 564 -14.99 5.42 11.90
CA ASP A 564 -15.92 4.57 11.14
C ASP A 564 -15.97 3.13 11.70
N ALA A 565 -14.88 2.63 12.31
CA ALA A 565 -14.82 1.31 12.91
C ALA A 565 -15.36 1.24 14.35
N TRP A 566 -15.22 2.32 15.14
CA TRP A 566 -15.44 2.25 16.60
C TRP A 566 -16.62 3.09 17.11
N VAL A 567 -17.19 3.99 16.32
CA VAL A 567 -18.34 4.84 16.71
C VAL A 567 -19.37 4.96 15.61
#